data_AF-A0A2W2DA99-F1
#
_entry.id   AF-A0A2W2DA99-F1
#
_cell.length_a   1.000
_cell.length_b   1.000
_cell.length_c   1.000
_cell.angle_alpha   90.00
_cell.angle_beta   90.00
_cell.angle_gamma   90.00
#
_symmetry.space_group_name_H-M   'P 1'
#
loop_
_entity.id
_entity.type
_entity.pdbx_description
1 polymer ?
#
loop_
_entity_poly.entity_id
_entity_poly.type
_entity_poly.pdbx_seq_one_letter_code
_entity_poly.pdbx_strand_id
1 'polypeptide(L)'
;MNHTFPVLSRRGLLAGAAAASAVTVAGATAAHAAPPAAGAPPTGPAQPLVVRDRIAIATLPGGPARFQVDFHERLTAWLAFWSANSPRAWSAPVEVDGQVSADGGAFTLHAIRVSRDDEVRDAFAAGRADAAHLATLASLHHHFPLVRVGASGALRVTDGPAGFTGSAEQVAFAVAACRELWGWRAADATTWRAYVGGTDAASRSGWAAFTRASLRRGLRTE
;
A
#
# COMPACT_ATOMS: atom_id res chain seq x y z
N MET A 1 -22.69 31.91 -36.89
CA MET A 1 -23.77 31.17 -37.56
C MET A 1 -23.70 29.73 -37.09
N ASN A 2 -24.76 29.27 -36.44
CA ASN A 2 -24.96 27.92 -35.87
C ASN A 2 -25.34 26.92 -36.96
N HIS A 3 -24.86 25.67 -36.87
CA HIS A 3 -25.55 24.41 -37.19
C HIS A 3 -24.72 23.28 -36.55
N THR A 4 -25.01 22.81 -35.33
CA THR A 4 -26.01 21.78 -34.93
C THR A 4 -25.75 20.40 -35.56
N PHE A 5 -25.22 19.48 -34.76
CA PHE A 5 -25.20 18.03 -35.01
C PHE A 5 -26.14 17.30 -34.04
N PRO A 6 -26.65 16.10 -34.38
CA PRO A 6 -28.05 15.76 -34.22
C PRO A 6 -28.45 15.19 -32.86
N VAL A 7 -29.73 15.42 -32.55
CA VAL A 7 -30.53 14.77 -31.51
C VAL A 7 -30.79 13.32 -31.89
N LEU A 8 -30.50 12.38 -30.99
CA LEU A 8 -31.18 11.08 -30.95
C LEU A 8 -31.80 10.90 -29.57
N SER A 9 -33.12 11.03 -29.54
CA SER A 9 -33.98 10.67 -28.43
C SER A 9 -34.99 9.65 -28.96
N ARG A 10 -35.12 8.50 -28.29
CA ARG A 10 -36.39 7.93 -27.80
C ARG A 10 -36.33 6.41 -27.59
N ARG A 11 -36.69 6.05 -26.34
CA ARG A 11 -37.67 5.03 -25.95
C ARG A 11 -37.51 3.58 -26.46
N GLY A 12 -37.35 2.71 -25.47
CA GLY A 12 -38.12 1.48 -25.32
C GLY A 12 -37.60 0.70 -24.12
N LEU A 13 -38.36 0.04 -23.26
CA LEU A 13 -39.78 0.03 -22.90
C LEU A 13 -39.81 -0.80 -21.61
N LEU A 14 -40.61 -0.38 -20.62
CA LEU A 14 -40.82 -1.07 -19.34
C LEU A 14 -41.67 -2.34 -19.52
N ALA A 15 -41.39 -3.38 -18.73
CA ALA A 15 -42.33 -4.31 -18.04
C ALA A 15 -41.52 -5.52 -17.55
N GLY A 16 -41.70 -6.10 -16.36
CA GLY A 16 -42.65 -5.88 -15.26
C GLY A 16 -42.54 -7.02 -14.24
N ALA A 17 -43.13 -6.78 -13.05
CA ALA A 17 -43.52 -7.70 -11.97
C ALA A 17 -42.42 -8.52 -11.27
N ALA A 18 -42.05 -8.25 -10.00
CA ALA A 18 -42.81 -8.35 -8.74
C ALA A 18 -43.08 -9.81 -8.28
N ALA A 19 -42.39 -10.21 -7.20
CA ALA A 19 -42.89 -11.18 -6.23
C ALA A 19 -42.41 -10.76 -4.83
N ALA A 20 -43.40 -10.63 -3.94
CA ALA A 20 -43.30 -10.13 -2.58
C ALA A 20 -42.94 -11.24 -1.58
N SER A 21 -42.70 -10.80 -0.33
CA SER A 21 -42.70 -11.53 0.96
C SER A 21 -41.29 -11.72 1.55
N ALA A 22 -41.05 -11.54 2.86
CA ALA A 22 -41.90 -11.20 3.98
C ALA A 22 -41.07 -10.44 5.04
N VAL A 23 -41.78 -9.60 5.79
CA VAL A 23 -41.29 -8.89 6.97
C VAL A 23 -41.16 -9.88 8.13
N THR A 24 -40.00 -9.88 8.79
CA THR A 24 -39.89 -10.25 10.21
C THR A 24 -39.24 -9.10 10.97
N VAL A 25 -40.10 -8.34 11.64
CA VAL A 25 -39.70 -7.45 12.73
C VAL A 25 -39.38 -8.34 13.93
N ALA A 26 -38.12 -8.35 14.35
CA ALA A 26 -37.71 -8.83 15.66
C ALA A 26 -36.90 -7.71 16.34
N GLY A 27 -37.23 -7.47 17.60
CA GLY A 27 -36.97 -6.24 18.34
C GLY A 27 -35.51 -5.78 18.39
N ALA A 28 -35.35 -4.48 18.21
CA ALA A 28 -34.16 -3.75 18.61
C ALA A 28 -34.14 -3.61 20.14
N THR A 29 -33.21 -4.28 20.79
CA THR A 29 -32.59 -3.77 22.02
C THR A 29 -31.13 -3.48 21.69
N ALA A 30 -30.84 -2.19 21.56
CA ALA A 30 -29.49 -1.68 21.42
C ALA A 30 -28.73 -1.91 22.74
N ALA A 31 -27.99 -3.02 22.82
CA ALA A 31 -26.90 -3.15 23.76
C ALA A 31 -25.66 -2.51 23.11
N HIS A 32 -25.24 -1.38 23.66
CA HIS A 32 -24.00 -0.69 23.33
C HIS A 32 -22.81 -1.62 23.61
N ALA A 33 -22.38 -2.36 22.59
CA ALA A 33 -21.20 -3.21 22.68
C ALA A 33 -19.94 -2.31 22.69
N ALA A 34 -19.22 -2.39 23.81
CA ALA A 34 -17.91 -1.78 24.01
C ALA A 34 -16.93 -2.09 22.85
N PRO A 35 -15.94 -1.22 22.60
CA PRO A 35 -14.93 -1.48 21.56
C PRO A 35 -14.24 -2.82 21.81
N PRO A 36 -13.92 -3.61 20.77
CA PRO A 36 -13.19 -4.84 20.96
C PRO A 36 -11.81 -4.51 21.53
N ALA A 37 -11.52 -5.10 22.69
CA ALA A 37 -10.19 -5.15 23.25
C ALA A 37 -9.22 -5.66 22.17
N ALA A 38 -8.02 -5.06 22.14
CA ALA A 38 -6.93 -5.40 21.23
C ALA A 38 -6.84 -6.93 21.05
N GLY A 39 -7.04 -7.37 19.81
CA GLY A 39 -7.03 -8.78 19.46
C GLY A 39 -5.77 -9.45 19.97
N ALA A 40 -5.95 -10.53 20.72
CA ALA A 40 -4.87 -11.44 21.09
C ALA A 40 -4.10 -11.86 19.81
N PRO A 41 -2.76 -11.96 19.86
CA PRO A 41 -1.99 -12.39 18.70
C PRO A 41 -2.44 -13.81 18.29
N PRO A 42 -2.48 -14.11 16.99
CA PRO A 42 -2.84 -15.44 16.54
C PRO A 42 -1.87 -16.47 17.13
N THR A 43 -2.41 -17.47 17.83
CA THR A 43 -1.69 -18.60 18.43
C THR A 43 -1.22 -19.58 17.35
N GLY A 44 -0.42 -19.10 16.40
CA GLY A 44 0.29 -19.94 15.43
C GLY A 44 1.59 -20.49 16.03
N PRO A 45 2.17 -21.55 15.44
CA PRO A 45 3.51 -21.98 15.81
C PRO A 45 4.49 -20.82 15.68
N ALA A 46 5.36 -20.64 16.67
CA ALA A 46 6.37 -19.59 16.65
C ALA A 46 7.27 -19.76 15.42
N GLN A 47 7.30 -18.76 14.54
CA GLN A 47 8.13 -18.79 13.36
C GLN A 47 9.62 -18.72 13.74
N PRO A 48 10.51 -19.42 13.00
CA PRO A 48 11.93 -19.38 13.26
C PRO A 48 12.48 -17.97 13.06
N LEU A 49 13.36 -17.55 13.97
CA LEU A 49 14.03 -16.25 13.92
C LEU A 49 15.45 -16.37 13.38
N VAL A 50 15.85 -15.43 12.54
CA VAL A 50 17.23 -15.27 12.05
C VAL A 50 17.79 -13.90 12.44
N VAL A 51 19.07 -13.88 12.77
CA VAL A 51 19.81 -12.64 13.07
C VAL A 51 20.41 -12.12 11.77
N ARG A 52 20.12 -10.85 11.44
CA ARG A 52 20.59 -10.17 10.23
C ARG A 52 20.90 -8.72 10.54
N ASP A 53 22.01 -8.23 10.01
CA ASP A 53 22.44 -6.83 10.05
C ASP A 53 22.13 -6.08 8.75
N ARG A 54 21.40 -6.73 7.83
CA ARG A 54 21.12 -6.23 6.48
C ARG A 54 19.72 -6.63 5.99
N ILE A 55 19.17 -5.83 5.09
CA ILE A 55 18.05 -6.20 4.21
C ILE A 55 18.59 -6.16 2.78
N ALA A 56 18.51 -7.29 2.07
CA ALA A 56 19.31 -7.50 0.86
C ALA A 56 20.80 -7.14 1.10
N ILE A 57 21.37 -6.21 0.32
CA ILE A 57 22.74 -5.72 0.48
C ILE A 57 22.85 -4.51 1.42
N ALA A 58 21.74 -3.86 1.76
CA ALA A 58 21.74 -2.62 2.52
C ALA A 58 21.91 -2.90 4.02
N THR A 59 22.75 -2.12 4.69
CA THR A 59 23.01 -2.26 6.12
C THR A 59 21.89 -1.70 6.98
N LEU A 60 21.73 -2.29 8.17
CA LEU A 60 20.88 -1.77 9.24
C LEU A 60 21.78 -1.00 10.23
N PRO A 61 21.70 0.34 10.29
CA PRO A 61 22.59 1.14 11.13
C PRO A 61 22.41 0.87 12.63
N GLY A 62 21.24 0.37 13.05
CA GLY A 62 20.98 -0.09 14.42
C GLY A 62 21.67 -1.41 14.80
N GLY A 63 22.39 -2.03 13.86
CA GLY A 63 23.09 -3.31 14.06
C GLY A 63 22.23 -4.54 13.76
N PRO A 64 22.70 -5.74 14.13
CA PRO A 64 21.98 -6.98 13.90
C PRO A 64 20.61 -7.00 14.59
N ALA A 65 19.57 -7.38 13.84
CA ALA A 65 18.20 -7.52 14.30
C ALA A 65 17.67 -8.95 14.07
N ARG A 66 16.63 -9.33 14.81
CA ARG A 66 16.00 -10.66 14.75
C ARG A 66 14.74 -10.59 13.91
N PHE A 67 14.69 -11.34 12.83
CA PHE A 67 13.56 -11.38 11.91
C PHE A 67 12.94 -12.77 11.87
N GLN A 68 11.64 -12.86 11.63
CA GLN A 68 11.07 -14.09 11.08
C GLN A 68 11.66 -14.34 9.69
N VAL A 69 12.01 -15.59 9.37
CA VAL A 69 12.73 -15.95 8.13
C VAL A 69 11.99 -15.46 6.89
N ASP A 70 10.72 -15.86 6.74
CA ASP A 70 9.90 -15.53 5.56
C ASP A 70 9.70 -14.01 5.41
N PHE A 71 9.56 -13.31 6.53
CA PHE A 71 9.43 -11.85 6.56
C PHE A 71 10.72 -11.17 6.08
N HIS A 72 11.90 -11.66 6.50
CA HIS A 72 13.20 -11.13 6.05
C HIS A 72 13.43 -11.36 4.55
N GLU A 73 13.08 -12.55 4.05
CA GLU A 73 13.16 -12.87 2.62
C GLU A 73 12.27 -11.95 1.80
N ARG A 74 11.05 -11.68 2.29
CA ARG A 74 10.13 -10.76 1.64
C ARG A 74 10.60 -9.30 1.68
N LEU A 75 11.19 -8.84 2.79
CA LEU A 75 11.82 -7.51 2.85
C LEU A 75 12.97 -7.41 1.84
N THR A 76 13.75 -8.47 1.69
CA THR A 76 14.82 -8.55 0.69
C THR A 76 14.26 -8.43 -0.74
N ALA A 77 13.19 -9.18 -1.06
CA ALA A 77 12.51 -9.08 -2.34
C ALA A 77 11.90 -7.69 -2.59
N TRP A 78 11.28 -7.10 -1.56
CA TRP A 78 10.73 -5.75 -1.61
C TRP A 78 11.81 -4.71 -1.93
N LEU A 79 12.95 -4.75 -1.24
CA LEU A 79 14.02 -3.78 -1.45
C LEU A 79 14.64 -3.92 -2.84
N ALA A 80 14.79 -5.15 -3.33
CA ALA A 80 15.22 -5.41 -4.71
C ALA A 80 14.23 -4.84 -5.73
N PHE A 81 12.93 -5.01 -5.52
CA PHE A 81 11.89 -4.43 -6.37
C PHE A 81 11.89 -2.89 -6.34
N TRP A 82 12.01 -2.29 -5.15
CA TRP A 82 12.13 -0.83 -5.01
C TRP A 82 13.35 -0.30 -5.77
N SER A 83 14.51 -0.97 -5.61
CA SER A 83 15.74 -0.60 -6.31
C SER A 83 15.59 -0.72 -7.83
N ALA A 84 14.94 -1.78 -8.34
CA ALA A 84 14.75 -1.99 -9.77
C ALA A 84 13.83 -0.96 -10.45
N ASN A 85 13.04 -0.22 -9.67
CA ASN A 85 12.15 0.84 -10.15
C ASN A 85 12.62 2.25 -9.77
N SER A 86 13.83 2.36 -9.21
CA SER A 86 14.44 3.63 -8.82
C SER A 86 15.22 4.28 -9.98
N PRO A 87 15.50 5.60 -9.93
CA PRO A 87 16.29 6.28 -10.94
C PRO A 87 17.63 5.60 -11.17
N ARG A 88 18.03 5.43 -12.44
CA ARG A 88 19.30 4.78 -12.81
C ARG A 88 20.55 5.49 -12.30
N ALA A 89 20.43 6.78 -11.99
CA ALA A 89 21.51 7.57 -11.41
C ALA A 89 21.76 7.27 -9.93
N TRP A 90 20.88 6.49 -9.28
CA TRP A 90 21.06 6.07 -7.89
C TRP A 90 21.74 4.71 -7.85
N SER A 91 22.58 4.50 -6.85
CA SER A 91 23.03 3.16 -6.49
C SER A 91 21.86 2.30 -6.01
N ALA A 92 22.10 0.99 -5.89
CA ALA A 92 21.27 0.17 -5.01
C ALA A 92 21.29 0.73 -3.57
N PRO A 93 20.24 0.50 -2.76
CA PRO A 93 20.20 0.92 -1.36
C PRO A 93 21.45 0.48 -0.60
N VAL A 94 22.08 1.43 0.08
CA VAL A 94 23.29 1.19 0.90
C VAL A 94 22.93 1.03 2.37
N GLU A 95 21.92 1.75 2.84
CA GLU A 95 21.40 1.65 4.20
C GLU A 95 19.88 1.68 4.21
N VAL A 96 19.29 0.89 5.10
CA VAL A 96 17.87 0.95 5.44
C VAL A 96 17.77 1.21 6.94
N ASP A 97 17.36 2.42 7.29
CA ASP A 97 17.10 2.76 8.68
C ASP A 97 15.69 2.34 9.06
N GLY A 98 15.58 1.57 10.15
CA GLY A 98 14.33 1.03 10.62
C GLY A 98 14.46 0.18 11.87
N GLN A 99 13.32 -0.19 12.42
CA GLN A 99 13.22 -0.97 13.66
C GLN A 99 12.39 -2.23 13.45
N VAL A 100 12.93 -3.38 13.86
CA VAL A 100 12.22 -4.65 13.87
C VAL A 100 11.48 -4.81 15.19
N SER A 101 10.25 -5.33 15.16
CA SER A 101 9.52 -5.67 16.38
C SER A 101 10.20 -6.82 17.14
N ALA A 102 9.90 -6.93 18.44
CA ALA A 102 10.51 -7.94 19.31
C ALA A 102 10.27 -9.39 18.86
N ASP A 103 9.13 -9.65 18.19
CA ASP A 103 8.76 -10.95 17.63
C ASP A 103 9.31 -11.20 16.21
N GLY A 104 10.04 -10.23 15.65
CA GLY A 104 10.62 -10.32 14.31
C GLY A 104 9.62 -10.25 13.15
N GLY A 105 8.32 -10.05 13.41
CA GLY A 105 7.24 -10.13 12.42
C GLY A 105 6.80 -8.78 11.83
N ALA A 106 7.40 -7.67 12.28
CA ALA A 106 7.12 -6.33 11.79
C ALA A 106 8.40 -5.51 11.62
N PHE A 107 8.38 -4.59 10.67
CA PHE A 107 9.46 -3.64 10.42
C PHE A 107 8.88 -2.23 10.31
N THR A 108 9.46 -1.28 11.01
CA THR A 108 9.12 0.14 10.93
C THR A 108 10.24 0.85 10.19
N LEU A 109 9.97 1.23 8.94
CA LEU A 109 10.92 1.89 8.05
C LEU A 109 10.98 3.40 8.35
N HIS A 110 12.19 3.91 8.57
CA HIS A 110 12.47 5.32 8.80
C HIS A 110 13.18 6.00 7.63
N ALA A 111 14.14 5.34 7.00
CA ALA A 111 14.84 5.90 5.84
C ALA A 111 15.36 4.82 4.89
N ILE A 112 15.51 5.18 3.61
CA ILE A 112 16.28 4.40 2.62
C ILE A 112 17.34 5.34 2.05
N ARG A 113 18.60 4.94 2.16
CA ARG A 113 19.74 5.72 1.64
C ARG A 113 20.33 5.07 0.41
N VAL A 114 20.68 5.92 -0.55
CA VAL A 114 21.35 5.54 -1.80
C VAL A 114 22.54 6.47 -1.99
N SER A 115 23.55 6.01 -2.73
CA SER A 115 24.59 6.89 -3.26
C SER A 115 24.16 7.47 -4.61
N ARG A 116 24.41 8.74 -4.82
CA ARG A 116 24.26 9.43 -6.10
C ARG A 116 25.38 10.46 -6.21
N ASP A 117 26.09 10.46 -7.32
CA ASP A 117 27.17 11.42 -7.58
C ASP A 117 28.20 11.44 -6.41
N ASP A 118 28.53 10.25 -5.88
CA ASP A 118 29.38 10.00 -4.69
C ASP A 118 28.87 10.56 -3.34
N GLU A 119 27.65 11.09 -3.29
CA GLU A 119 26.99 11.52 -2.06
C GLU A 119 25.92 10.52 -1.60
N VAL A 120 25.95 10.17 -0.31
CA VAL A 120 24.86 9.40 0.33
C VAL A 120 23.68 10.33 0.59
N ARG A 121 22.50 9.94 0.13
CA ARG A 121 21.27 10.73 0.23
C ARG A 121 20.08 9.88 0.65
N ASP A 122 19.16 10.49 1.39
CA ASP A 122 17.87 9.88 1.75
C ASP A 122 16.94 9.88 0.54
N ALA A 123 16.86 8.73 -0.15
CA ALA A 123 15.86 8.50 -1.20
C ALA A 123 14.45 8.45 -0.61
N PHE A 124 14.32 7.90 0.59
CA PHE A 124 13.12 7.95 1.42
C PHE A 124 13.51 8.39 2.83
N ALA A 125 12.70 9.25 3.44
CA ALA A 125 12.81 9.62 4.85
C ALA A 125 11.41 9.83 5.45
N ALA A 126 11.18 9.26 6.63
CA ALA A 126 9.96 9.45 7.40
C ALA A 126 9.73 10.94 7.68
N GLY A 127 8.47 11.36 7.65
CA GLY A 127 8.06 12.75 7.89
C GLY A 127 8.12 13.64 6.65
N ARG A 128 8.78 13.21 5.56
CA ARG A 128 8.66 13.89 4.27
C ARG A 128 7.41 13.43 3.55
N ALA A 129 6.37 14.25 3.51
CA ALA A 129 5.15 13.97 2.75
C ALA A 129 5.35 14.34 1.26
N ASP A 130 6.26 13.64 0.58
CA ASP A 130 6.61 13.87 -0.82
C ASP A 130 6.25 12.69 -1.73
N ALA A 131 6.52 12.83 -3.04
CA ALA A 131 6.26 11.78 -4.02
C ALA A 131 7.08 10.50 -3.77
N ALA A 132 8.26 10.61 -3.15
CA ALA A 132 9.09 9.46 -2.80
C ALA A 132 8.50 8.66 -1.62
N HIS A 133 7.82 9.34 -0.70
CA HIS A 133 7.04 8.70 0.36
C HIS A 133 5.90 7.84 -0.23
N LEU A 134 5.08 8.42 -1.10
CA LEU A 134 4.01 7.68 -1.78
C LEU A 134 4.55 6.55 -2.66
N ALA A 135 5.68 6.75 -3.34
CA ALA A 135 6.34 5.69 -4.10
C ALA A 135 6.80 4.53 -3.21
N THR A 136 7.41 4.82 -2.08
CA THR A 136 7.89 3.80 -1.12
C THR A 136 6.71 3.07 -0.48
N LEU A 137 5.63 3.78 -0.17
CA LEU A 137 4.39 3.18 0.28
C LEU A 137 3.78 2.26 -0.80
N ALA A 138 3.82 2.67 -2.08
CA ALA A 138 3.36 1.85 -3.20
C ALA A 138 4.16 0.54 -3.32
N SER A 139 5.49 0.59 -3.19
CA SER A 139 6.33 -0.61 -3.27
C SER A 139 6.10 -1.58 -2.10
N LEU A 140 5.82 -1.05 -0.91
CA LEU A 140 5.46 -1.86 0.25
C LEU A 140 4.09 -2.52 0.05
N HIS A 141 3.08 -1.78 -0.40
CA HIS A 141 1.75 -2.34 -0.71
C HIS A 141 1.76 -3.37 -1.86
N HIS A 142 2.80 -3.39 -2.68
CA HIS A 142 3.02 -4.44 -3.67
C HIS A 142 3.36 -5.79 -3.02
N HIS A 143 4.08 -5.79 -1.89
CA HIS A 143 4.62 -6.99 -1.24
C HIS A 143 3.88 -7.38 0.04
N PHE A 144 3.32 -6.39 0.74
CA PHE A 144 2.74 -6.54 2.07
C PHE A 144 1.27 -6.10 2.05
N PRO A 145 0.35 -6.91 2.60
CA PRO A 145 -1.06 -6.53 2.71
C PRO A 145 -1.28 -5.41 3.72
N LEU A 146 -0.46 -5.39 4.77
CA LEU A 146 -0.61 -4.54 5.93
C LEU A 146 0.57 -3.58 6.00
N VAL A 147 0.31 -2.36 5.54
CA VAL A 147 1.24 -1.24 5.63
C VAL A 147 0.51 -0.10 6.30
N ARG A 148 1.10 0.48 7.35
CA ARG A 148 0.55 1.60 8.10
C ARG A 148 1.53 2.75 8.12
N VAL A 149 1.03 3.96 7.89
CA VAL A 149 1.79 5.19 8.09
C VAL A 149 1.66 5.59 9.55
N GLY A 150 2.78 5.62 10.27
CA GLY A 150 2.83 6.11 11.65
C GLY A 150 2.73 7.64 11.73
N ALA A 151 2.54 8.18 12.94
CA ALA A 151 2.42 9.62 13.16
C ALA A 151 3.66 10.41 12.70
N SER A 152 4.85 9.80 12.76
CA SER A 152 6.10 10.38 12.25
C SER A 152 6.27 10.26 10.73
N GLY A 153 5.31 9.70 10.01
CA GLY A 153 5.44 9.34 8.59
C GLY A 153 6.25 8.06 8.34
N ALA A 154 6.75 7.40 9.39
CA ALA A 154 7.41 6.10 9.28
C ALA A 154 6.43 5.04 8.76
N LEU A 155 6.93 4.07 7.99
CA LEU A 155 6.09 3.05 7.37
C LEU A 155 6.25 1.72 8.12
N ARG A 156 5.20 1.31 8.84
CA ARG A 156 5.18 0.02 9.52
C ARG A 156 4.61 -1.04 8.59
N VAL A 157 5.34 -2.12 8.40
CA VAL A 157 4.89 -3.30 7.66
C VAL A 157 4.87 -4.53 8.52
N THR A 158 3.89 -5.39 8.26
CA THR A 158 3.78 -6.72 8.85
C THR A 158 3.60 -7.75 7.74
N ASP A 159 4.07 -8.97 7.97
CA ASP A 159 3.91 -10.03 6.99
C ASP A 159 2.43 -10.43 6.80
N GLY A 160 2.14 -11.06 5.67
CA GLY A 160 0.84 -11.60 5.31
C GLY A 160 0.71 -11.80 3.79
N PRO A 161 -0.37 -12.41 3.29
CA PRO A 161 -0.53 -12.64 1.85
C PRO A 161 -0.57 -11.33 1.05
N ALA A 162 0.30 -11.18 0.05
CA ALA A 162 0.32 -9.97 -0.79
C ALA A 162 -0.95 -9.83 -1.63
N GLY A 163 -1.40 -8.58 -1.83
CA GLY A 163 -2.53 -8.26 -2.69
C GLY A 163 -3.46 -7.19 -2.10
N PHE A 164 -4.47 -6.82 -2.88
CA PHE A 164 -5.51 -5.92 -2.42
C PHE A 164 -6.43 -6.64 -1.42
N THR A 165 -6.50 -6.11 -0.21
CA THR A 165 -7.37 -6.57 0.88
C THR A 165 -8.57 -5.65 1.07
N GLY A 166 -8.52 -4.44 0.51
CA GLY A 166 -9.55 -3.42 0.74
C GLY A 166 -9.44 -2.76 2.13
N SER A 167 -8.32 -2.92 2.83
CA SER A 167 -8.11 -2.24 4.10
C SER A 167 -8.18 -0.72 3.94
N ALA A 168 -8.57 -0.04 5.01
CA ALA A 168 -8.66 1.43 5.02
C ALA A 168 -7.33 2.08 4.61
N GLU A 169 -6.20 1.49 5.00
CA GLU A 169 -4.87 1.97 4.66
C GLU A 169 -4.56 1.83 3.16
N GLN A 170 -4.91 0.71 2.53
CA GLN A 170 -4.74 0.54 1.08
C GLN A 170 -5.62 1.51 0.28
N VAL A 171 -6.86 1.72 0.71
CA VAL A 171 -7.78 2.67 0.08
C VAL A 171 -7.27 4.10 0.25
N ALA A 172 -6.80 4.47 1.46
CA ALA A 172 -6.22 5.78 1.72
C ALA A 172 -4.98 6.04 0.86
N PHE A 173 -4.08 5.06 0.74
CA PHE A 173 -2.95 5.12 -0.19
C PHE A 173 -3.42 5.32 -1.63
N ALA A 174 -4.38 4.53 -2.10
CA ALA A 174 -4.84 4.61 -3.49
C ALA A 174 -5.44 5.98 -3.83
N VAL A 175 -6.23 6.55 -2.91
CA VAL A 175 -6.77 7.90 -3.03
C VAL A 175 -5.64 8.94 -3.07
N ALA A 176 -4.68 8.88 -2.14
CA ALA A 176 -3.56 9.80 -2.09
C ALA A 176 -2.70 9.72 -3.36
N ALA A 177 -2.39 8.51 -3.83
CA ALA A 177 -1.67 8.30 -5.08
C ALA A 177 -2.45 8.90 -6.27
N CYS A 178 -3.75 8.64 -6.39
CA CYS A 178 -4.58 9.22 -7.45
C CYS A 178 -4.49 10.76 -7.46
N ARG A 179 -4.60 11.40 -6.29
CA ARG A 179 -4.60 12.86 -6.17
C ARG A 179 -3.23 13.47 -6.43
N GLU A 180 -2.20 12.91 -5.80
CA GLU A 180 -0.87 13.55 -5.72
C GLU A 180 0.09 13.08 -6.81
N LEU A 181 0.02 11.81 -7.22
CA LEU A 181 0.88 11.28 -8.28
C LEU A 181 0.20 11.36 -9.64
N TRP A 182 -1.06 10.94 -9.73
CA TRP A 182 -1.78 10.82 -11.01
C TRP A 182 -2.54 12.08 -11.41
N GLY A 183 -2.72 13.04 -10.50
CA GLY A 183 -3.39 14.32 -10.76
C GLY A 183 -4.92 14.29 -10.68
N TRP A 184 -5.52 13.15 -10.32
CA TRP A 184 -6.96 12.98 -10.14
C TRP A 184 -7.44 13.55 -8.81
N ARG A 185 -7.48 14.89 -8.70
CA ARG A 185 -7.78 15.61 -7.44
C ARG A 185 -9.14 15.24 -6.81
N ALA A 186 -10.12 14.87 -7.63
CA ALA A 186 -11.46 14.49 -7.17
C ALA A 186 -11.57 13.02 -6.69
N ALA A 187 -10.51 12.20 -6.82
CA ALA A 187 -10.56 10.82 -6.38
C ALA A 187 -10.87 10.71 -4.88
N ASP A 188 -11.72 9.77 -4.50
CA ASP A 188 -12.09 9.45 -3.12
C ASP A 188 -12.19 7.93 -2.93
N ALA A 189 -12.56 7.50 -1.71
CA ALA A 189 -12.63 6.08 -1.34
C ALA A 189 -13.56 5.25 -2.25
N THR A 190 -14.56 5.87 -2.87
CA THR A 190 -15.54 5.25 -3.77
C THR A 190 -15.15 5.35 -5.24
N THR A 191 -14.46 6.43 -5.63
CA THR A 191 -14.19 6.75 -7.03
C THR A 191 -12.79 6.39 -7.53
N TRP A 192 -11.80 6.22 -6.64
CA TRP A 192 -10.39 6.02 -7.04
C TRP A 192 -10.19 4.88 -8.06
N ARG A 193 -10.93 3.77 -7.90
CA ARG A 193 -10.82 2.60 -8.79
C ARG A 193 -11.13 2.93 -10.24
N ALA A 194 -12.09 3.83 -10.48
CA ALA A 194 -12.46 4.25 -11.83
C ALA A 194 -11.29 4.93 -12.57
N TYR A 195 -10.33 5.51 -11.84
CA TYR A 195 -9.19 6.23 -12.43
C TYR A 195 -7.98 5.36 -12.76
N VAL A 196 -7.83 4.18 -12.12
CA VAL A 196 -6.55 3.42 -12.15
C VAL A 196 -6.67 1.97 -12.59
N GLY A 197 -7.80 1.57 -13.16
CA GLY A 197 -8.02 0.19 -13.63
C GLY A 197 -9.48 -0.28 -13.60
N GLY A 198 -10.42 0.58 -13.25
CA GLY A 198 -11.85 0.24 -13.20
C GLY A 198 -12.14 -0.88 -12.19
N THR A 199 -12.99 -1.82 -12.58
CA THR A 199 -13.35 -2.99 -11.74
C THR A 199 -12.17 -3.94 -11.51
N ASP A 200 -11.16 -3.95 -12.38
CA ASP A 200 -9.97 -4.81 -12.26
C ASP A 200 -8.94 -4.29 -11.25
N ALA A 201 -9.04 -3.03 -10.80
CA ALA A 201 -8.10 -2.45 -9.85
C ALA A 201 -8.01 -3.23 -8.51
N ALA A 202 -9.08 -3.95 -8.15
CA ALA A 202 -9.13 -4.79 -6.95
C ALA A 202 -8.63 -6.24 -7.19
N SER A 203 -8.33 -6.62 -8.43
CA SER A 203 -7.72 -7.92 -8.70
C SER A 203 -6.26 -7.91 -8.28
N ARG A 204 -5.67 -9.11 -8.13
CA ARG A 204 -4.24 -9.25 -7.79
C ARG A 204 -3.37 -8.57 -8.85
N SER A 205 -3.67 -8.78 -10.14
CA SER A 205 -2.92 -8.18 -11.25
C SER A 205 -3.12 -6.67 -11.34
N GLY A 206 -4.36 -6.18 -11.19
CA GLY A 206 -4.65 -4.76 -11.23
C GLY A 206 -3.96 -3.99 -10.10
N TRP A 207 -4.02 -4.52 -8.87
CA TRP A 207 -3.32 -3.93 -7.73
C TRP A 207 -1.80 -3.92 -7.90
N ALA A 208 -1.24 -5.04 -8.39
CA ALA A 208 0.20 -5.14 -8.66
C ALA A 208 0.66 -4.14 -9.75
N ALA A 209 -0.15 -3.95 -10.80
CA ALA A 209 0.12 -2.97 -11.85
C ALA A 209 0.04 -1.53 -11.31
N PHE A 210 -1.02 -1.21 -10.57
CA PHE A 210 -1.24 0.11 -9.99
C PHE A 210 -0.13 0.54 -9.03
N THR A 211 0.26 -0.35 -8.09
CA THR A 211 1.34 -0.08 -7.13
C THR A 211 2.69 0.10 -7.83
N ARG A 212 2.99 -0.71 -8.85
CA ARG A 212 4.23 -0.57 -9.64
C ARG A 212 4.27 0.74 -10.43
N ALA A 213 3.18 1.11 -11.09
CA ALA A 213 3.09 2.38 -11.81
C ALA A 213 3.23 3.58 -10.85
N SER A 214 2.55 3.53 -9.70
CA SER A 214 2.64 4.57 -8.67
C SER A 214 4.06 4.72 -8.09
N LEU A 215 4.77 3.60 -7.87
CA LEU A 215 6.19 3.60 -7.49
C LEU A 215 7.05 4.35 -8.52
N ARG A 216 6.98 3.95 -9.80
CA ARG A 216 7.78 4.58 -10.85
C ARG A 216 7.45 6.06 -11.00
N ARG A 217 6.17 6.40 -10.97
CA ARG A 217 5.71 7.78 -11.08
C ARG A 217 6.20 8.64 -9.92
N GLY A 218 6.12 8.15 -8.68
CA GLY A 218 6.60 8.88 -7.50
C GLY A 218 8.13 9.04 -7.46
N LEU A 219 8.88 8.07 -7.98
CA LEU A 219 10.33 8.16 -8.16
C LEU A 219 10.76 8.82 -9.48
N ARG A 220 9.81 9.23 -10.32
CA ARG A 220 10.04 9.88 -11.63
C ARG A 220 10.84 9.01 -12.61
N THR A 221 10.45 7.75 -12.73
CA THR A 221 11.04 6.75 -13.66
C THR A 221 10.05 6.23 -14.70
N GLU A 222 8.89 6.88 -14.81
CA GLU A 222 7.90 6.72 -15.89
C GLU A 222 7.96 7.94 -16.84
#